data_AF-A0A895YE85-F1
#
_entry.id   AF-A0A895YE85-F1
#
_cell.length_a   1.000
_cell.length_b   1.000
_cell.length_c   1.000
_cell.angle_alpha   90.00
_cell.angle_beta   90.00
_cell.angle_gamma   90.00
#
_symmetry.space_group_name_H-M   'P 1'
#
loop_
_entity.id
_entity.type
_entity.pdbx_description
1 polymer ?
#
loop_
_entity_poly.entity_id
_entity_poly.type
_entity_poly.pdbx_seq_one_letter_code
_entity_poly.pdbx_strand_id
1 'polypeptide(L)'
;MTRRTLQGDVGQLLRTVRERRGLSQSRLAARVGTSQQRLSQVERGVANPTLGDLERLFDGLGQRLRVAAVPHAEAVREVRVRLLDRLPAAVVIRLGDHQLRVPPMSWLTAHDPDLAELLARLTRAGWAGSAATASPAVG
;
A
#
# COMPACT_ATOMS: atom_id res chain seq x y z
N MET A 1 12.34 11.54 -1.17
CA MET A 1 11.02 11.20 -0.59
C MET A 1 11.11 11.38 0.92
N THR A 2 10.35 12.30 1.50
CA THR A 2 10.38 12.59 2.94
C THR A 2 9.80 11.40 3.71
N ARG A 3 10.59 10.82 4.63
CA ARG A 3 10.15 9.70 5.48
C ARG A 3 8.96 10.18 6.34
N ARG A 4 7.76 9.66 6.06
CA ARG A 4 6.60 9.88 6.93
C ARG A 4 6.88 9.24 8.30
N THR A 5 6.66 10.01 9.35
CA THR A 5 6.76 9.52 10.74
C THR A 5 5.38 9.07 11.20
N LEU A 6 5.35 8.10 12.13
CA LEU A 6 4.10 7.63 12.72
C LEU A 6 3.30 8.78 13.36
N GLN A 7 3.97 9.77 13.96
CA GLN A 7 3.30 10.96 14.50
C GLN A 7 2.57 11.77 13.43
N GLY A 8 3.18 11.96 12.25
CA GLY A 8 2.56 12.66 11.14
C GLY A 8 1.31 11.94 10.61
N ASP A 9 1.40 10.61 10.47
CA ASP A 9 0.30 9.80 9.98
C ASP A 9 -0.89 9.79 10.96
N VAL A 10 -0.60 9.63 12.26
CA VAL A 10 -1.62 9.70 13.31
C VAL A 10 -2.24 11.08 13.40
N GLY A 11 -1.44 12.15 13.33
CA GLY A 11 -1.93 13.53 13.34
C GLY A 11 -2.87 13.82 12.17
N GLN A 12 -2.50 13.35 10.97
CA GLN A 12 -3.32 13.51 9.76
C GLN A 12 -4.61 12.69 9.84
N LEU A 13 -4.56 11.48 10.39
CA LEU A 13 -5.75 10.66 10.64
C LEU A 13 -6.71 11.37 11.62
N LEU A 14 -6.19 11.86 12.74
CA LEU A 14 -6.98 12.58 13.74
C LEU A 14 -7.69 13.79 13.13
N ARG A 15 -6.95 14.62 12.39
CA ARG A 15 -7.49 15.79 11.67
C ARG A 15 -8.61 15.39 10.72
N THR A 16 -8.38 14.37 9.91
CA THR A 16 -9.34 13.88 8.90
C THR A 16 -10.65 13.43 9.56
N VAL A 17 -10.57 12.65 10.64
CA VAL A 17 -11.75 12.20 11.38
C VAL A 17 -12.47 13.38 12.03
N ARG A 18 -11.73 14.34 12.61
CA ARG A 18 -12.30 15.55 13.22
C ARG A 18 -13.09 16.37 12.20
N GLU A 19 -12.51 16.61 11.03
CA GLU A 19 -13.13 17.39 9.96
C GLU A 19 -14.38 16.70 9.41
N ARG A 20 -14.35 15.37 9.23
CA ARG A 20 -15.55 14.58 8.85
C ARG A 20 -16.69 14.67 9.86
N ARG A 21 -16.38 14.93 11.13
CA ARG A 21 -17.35 15.15 12.21
C ARG A 21 -17.80 16.61 12.34
N GLY A 22 -17.31 17.52 11.50
CA GLY A 22 -17.67 18.94 11.54
C GLY A 22 -17.18 19.66 12.81
N LEU A 23 -16.17 19.13 13.50
CA LEU A 23 -15.67 19.71 14.73
C LEU A 23 -14.48 20.64 14.44
N SER A 24 -14.47 21.83 15.05
CA SER A 24 -13.27 22.66 15.11
C SER A 24 -12.24 22.02 16.07
N GLN A 25 -10.98 22.41 15.93
CA GLN A 25 -9.94 22.01 16.89
C GLN A 25 -10.31 22.46 18.32
N SER A 26 -10.81 23.68 18.50
CA SER A 26 -11.24 24.17 19.82
C SER A 26 -12.35 23.33 20.44
N ARG A 27 -13.34 22.89 19.64
CA ARG A 27 -14.43 22.03 20.12
C ARG A 27 -13.93 20.65 20.55
N LEU A 28 -13.09 20.01 19.74
CA LEU A 28 -12.51 18.72 20.13
C LEU A 28 -11.62 18.87 21.37
N ALA A 29 -10.79 19.90 21.41
CA ALA A 29 -9.88 20.15 22.52
C ALA A 29 -10.63 20.35 23.85
N ALA A 30 -11.72 21.14 23.83
CA ALA A 30 -12.60 21.31 24.99
C ALA A 30 -13.25 19.98 25.41
N ARG A 31 -13.73 19.19 24.43
CA ARG A 31 -14.40 17.91 24.69
C ARG A 31 -13.49 16.86 25.36
N VAL A 32 -12.19 16.90 25.08
CA VAL A 32 -11.21 15.91 25.60
C VAL A 32 -10.32 16.47 26.71
N GLY A 33 -10.55 17.71 27.15
CA GLY A 33 -9.77 18.34 28.22
C GLY A 33 -8.32 18.65 27.84
N THR A 34 -8.09 19.20 26.65
CA THR A 34 -6.76 19.66 26.20
C THR A 34 -6.84 21.07 25.60
N SER A 35 -5.69 21.68 25.28
CA SER A 35 -5.66 22.98 24.61
C SER A 35 -5.76 22.85 23.08
N GLN A 36 -6.37 23.84 22.43
CA GLN A 36 -6.42 23.89 20.97
C GLN A 36 -5.02 23.92 20.34
N GLN A 37 -4.06 24.60 20.99
CA GLN A 37 -2.66 24.63 20.55
C GLN A 37 -2.02 23.24 20.60
N ARG A 38 -2.22 22.47 21.68
CA ARG A 38 -1.71 21.09 21.79
C ARG A 38 -2.35 20.20 20.72
N LEU A 39 -3.66 20.30 20.51
CA LEU A 39 -4.34 19.56 19.44
C LEU A 39 -3.77 19.92 18.05
N SER A 40 -3.51 21.19 17.79
CA SER A 40 -2.88 21.64 16.53
C SER A 40 -1.47 21.07 16.35
N GLN A 41 -0.67 20.97 17.42
CA GLN A 41 0.65 20.33 17.38
C GLN A 41 0.57 18.83 17.11
N VAL A 42 -0.43 18.14 17.70
CA VAL A 42 -0.71 16.73 17.43
C VAL A 42 -1.11 16.53 15.97
N GLU A 43 -2.05 17.31 15.44
CA GLU A 43 -2.52 17.18 14.05
C GLU A 43 -1.44 17.46 13.01
N ARG A 44 -0.40 18.25 13.36
CA ARG A 44 0.76 18.51 12.51
C ARG A 44 1.89 17.50 12.67
N GLY A 45 1.76 16.53 13.59
CA GLY A 45 2.80 15.53 13.87
C GLY A 45 4.03 16.10 14.58
N VAL A 46 3.93 17.26 15.24
CA VAL A 46 5.04 17.92 15.95
C VAL A 46 5.03 17.59 17.45
N ALA A 47 3.85 17.28 18.00
CA ALA A 47 3.74 16.81 19.38
C ALA A 47 4.12 15.32 19.50
N ASN A 48 4.49 14.91 20.71
CA ASN A 48 4.68 13.50 21.09
C ASN A 48 3.55 13.03 22.04
N PRO A 49 2.32 12.78 21.53
CA PRO A 49 1.23 12.30 22.35
C PRO A 49 1.49 10.86 22.82
N THR A 50 1.09 10.55 24.06
CA THR A 50 1.10 9.17 24.56
C THR A 50 -0.01 8.35 23.89
N LEU A 51 0.03 7.01 23.99
CA LEU A 51 -1.10 6.17 23.55
C LEU A 51 -2.41 6.56 24.25
N GLY A 52 -2.36 6.89 25.54
CA GLY A 52 -3.54 7.37 26.29
C GLY A 52 -4.03 8.75 25.84
N ASP A 53 -3.15 9.65 25.36
CA ASP A 53 -3.58 10.89 24.73
C ASP A 53 -4.35 10.61 23.43
N LEU A 54 -3.83 9.68 22.61
CA LEU A 54 -4.47 9.29 21.35
C LEU A 54 -5.82 8.61 21.58
N GLU A 55 -5.89 7.67 22.52
CA GLU A 55 -7.14 7.01 22.91
C GLU A 55 -8.21 8.04 23.29
N ARG A 56 -7.91 8.96 24.22
CA ARG A 56 -8.85 10.04 24.61
C ARG A 56 -9.27 10.93 23.44
N LEU A 57 -8.35 11.24 22.53
CA LEU A 57 -8.64 12.07 21.35
C LEU A 57 -9.60 11.36 20.38
N PHE A 58 -9.37 10.08 20.11
CA PHE A 58 -10.26 9.28 19.27
C PHE A 58 -11.61 9.02 19.95
N ASP A 59 -11.63 8.78 21.25
CA ASP A 59 -12.87 8.64 22.03
C ASP A 59 -13.69 9.93 22.04
N GLY A 60 -13.03 11.09 22.16
CA GLY A 60 -13.69 12.40 22.05
C GLY A 60 -14.28 12.66 20.67
N LEU A 61 -13.76 11.98 19.65
CA LEU A 61 -14.40 11.94 18.35
C LEU A 61 -15.55 10.92 18.33
N GLY A 62 -15.54 9.87 19.13
CA GLY A 62 -16.46 8.74 19.05
C GLY A 62 -15.90 7.64 18.15
N GLN A 63 -14.59 7.43 18.18
CA GLN A 63 -13.87 6.38 17.48
C GLN A 63 -13.09 5.56 18.49
N ARG A 64 -12.94 4.26 18.21
CA ARG A 64 -12.08 3.39 19.01
C ARG A 64 -10.70 3.28 18.35
N LEU A 65 -9.64 3.57 19.09
CA LEU A 65 -8.28 3.34 18.62
C LEU A 65 -7.97 1.84 18.60
N ARG A 66 -7.46 1.33 17.47
CA ARG A 66 -6.95 -0.04 17.34
C ARG A 66 -5.55 0.00 16.76
N VAL A 67 -4.63 -0.75 17.36
CA VAL A 67 -3.26 -0.91 16.89
C VAL A 67 -3.10 -2.33 16.35
N ALA A 68 -2.51 -2.47 15.18
CA ALA A 68 -2.19 -3.75 14.57
C ALA A 68 -0.78 -3.70 13.98
N ALA A 69 -0.03 -4.78 14.14
CA ALA A 69 1.19 -4.99 13.39
C ALA A 69 0.83 -5.44 11.97
N VAL A 70 1.39 -4.74 10.98
CA VAL A 70 1.29 -5.15 9.58
C VAL A 70 2.71 -5.51 9.10
N PRO A 71 2.87 -6.59 8.31
CA PRO A 71 4.14 -6.85 7.65
C PRO A 71 4.54 -5.60 6.86
N HIS A 72 5.80 -5.16 7.02
CA HIS A 72 6.34 -4.20 6.07
C HIS A 72 6.37 -4.93 4.73
N ALA A 73 5.48 -4.57 3.80
CA ALA A 73 5.61 -5.05 2.43
C ALA A 73 7.02 -4.69 1.98
N GLU A 74 7.86 -5.70 1.74
CA GLU A 74 9.22 -5.49 1.27
C GLU A 74 9.13 -4.49 0.12
N ALA A 75 9.81 -3.36 0.28
CA ALA A 75 9.77 -2.28 -0.69
C ALA A 75 9.88 -2.90 -2.07
N VAL A 76 8.88 -2.69 -2.93
CA VAL A 76 8.94 -3.15 -4.32
C VAL A 76 10.17 -2.50 -4.91
N ARG A 77 11.28 -3.25 -4.93
CA ARG A 77 12.52 -2.84 -5.55
C ARG A 77 12.33 -3.02 -7.03
N GLU A 78 12.75 -2.03 -7.80
CA GLU A 78 12.67 -2.04 -9.25
C GLU A 78 13.29 -3.33 -9.80
N VAL A 79 12.46 -4.20 -10.37
CA VAL A 79 12.92 -5.38 -11.08
C VAL A 79 13.10 -4.99 -12.53
N ARG A 80 14.33 -4.71 -12.93
CA ARG A 80 14.65 -4.45 -14.33
C ARG A 80 14.81 -5.77 -15.06
N VAL A 81 13.73 -6.28 -15.63
CA VAL A 81 13.73 -7.49 -16.45
C VAL A 81 13.82 -7.08 -17.91
N ARG A 82 14.78 -7.61 -18.66
CA ARG A 82 14.73 -7.58 -20.13
C ARG A 82 13.87 -8.75 -20.58
N LEU A 83 12.64 -8.47 -20.97
CA LEU A 83 11.76 -9.47 -21.56
C LEU A 83 12.39 -9.93 -22.88
N LEU A 84 12.63 -11.24 -22.99
CA LEU A 84 12.87 -11.89 -24.27
C LEU A 84 11.52 -12.12 -24.95
N ASP A 85 11.49 -12.08 -26.27
CA ASP A 85 10.25 -12.25 -27.05
C ASP A 85 9.56 -13.59 -26.77
N ARG A 86 10.34 -14.60 -26.33
CA ARG A 86 9.84 -15.85 -25.74
C ARG A 86 10.77 -16.30 -24.62
N LEU A 87 10.19 -16.67 -23.48
CA LEU A 87 10.92 -17.37 -22.43
C LEU A 87 11.07 -18.85 -22.81
N PRO A 88 12.30 -19.41 -22.83
CA PRO A 88 12.51 -20.78 -23.29
C PRO A 88 12.02 -21.85 -22.29
N ALA A 89 11.94 -21.52 -20.99
CA ALA A 89 11.45 -22.38 -19.92
C ALA A 89 11.10 -21.56 -18.67
N ALA A 90 10.68 -22.21 -17.57
CA ALA A 90 10.55 -21.55 -16.27
C ALA A 90 11.85 -20.84 -15.89
N VAL A 91 11.76 -19.56 -15.55
CA VAL A 91 12.93 -18.75 -15.17
C VAL A 91 12.95 -18.54 -13.66
N VAL A 92 14.15 -18.46 -13.08
CA VAL A 92 14.32 -18.06 -11.68
C VAL A 92 14.80 -16.61 -11.65
N ILE A 93 13.99 -15.73 -11.08
CA ILE A 93 14.33 -14.33 -10.87
C ILE A 93 15.01 -14.21 -9.50
N ARG A 94 16.22 -13.65 -9.45
CA ARG A 94 16.94 -13.36 -8.21
C ARG A 94 16.75 -11.89 -7.82
N LEU A 95 16.26 -11.65 -6.61
CA LEU A 95 15.94 -10.34 -6.06
C LEU A 95 16.66 -10.16 -4.72
N GLY A 96 17.86 -9.60 -4.75
CA GLY A 96 18.75 -9.66 -3.58
C GLY A 96 19.08 -11.10 -3.23
N ASP A 97 18.80 -11.52 -2.00
CA ASP A 97 19.00 -12.89 -1.51
C ASP A 97 17.80 -13.83 -1.77
N HIS A 98 16.71 -13.30 -2.30
CA HIS A 98 15.50 -14.07 -2.58
C HIS A 98 15.50 -14.64 -4.01
N GLN A 99 15.01 -15.88 -4.14
CA GLN A 99 14.84 -16.54 -5.43
C GLN A 99 13.35 -16.79 -5.68
N LEU A 100 12.81 -16.18 -6.74
CA LEU A 100 11.44 -16.40 -7.19
C LEU A 100 11.45 -17.27 -8.45
N ARG A 101 10.78 -18.41 -8.41
CA ARG A 101 10.56 -19.24 -9.60
C ARG A 101 9.34 -18.70 -10.34
N VAL A 102 9.53 -18.35 -11.61
CA VAL A 102 8.46 -17.93 -12.52
C VAL A 102 8.21 -19.06 -13.51
N PRO A 103 7.17 -19.88 -13.29
CA PRO A 103 6.76 -20.89 -14.26
C PRO A 103 6.20 -20.23 -15.53
N PRO A 104 6.26 -20.92 -16.69
CA PRO A 104 5.68 -20.40 -17.92
C PRO A 104 4.16 -20.21 -17.75
N MET A 105 3.59 -19.21 -18.43
CA MET A 105 2.13 -18.95 -18.36
C MET A 105 1.30 -20.19 -18.69
N SER A 106 1.76 -21.04 -19.61
CA SER A 106 1.10 -22.30 -19.96
C SER A 106 1.00 -23.28 -18.77
N TRP A 107 2.04 -23.34 -17.93
CA TRP A 107 2.02 -24.17 -16.74
C TRP A 107 1.04 -23.60 -15.70
N LEU A 108 1.03 -22.27 -15.52
CA LEU A 108 0.13 -21.59 -14.60
C LEU A 108 -1.35 -21.78 -14.99
N THR A 109 -1.72 -21.50 -16.24
CA THR A 109 -3.11 -21.67 -16.70
C THR A 109 -3.57 -23.13 -16.72
N ALA A 110 -2.64 -24.09 -16.80
CA ALA A 110 -2.96 -25.50 -16.72
C ALA A 110 -3.24 -25.99 -15.28
N HIS A 111 -2.67 -25.34 -14.26
CA HIS A 111 -2.77 -25.76 -12.85
C HIS A 111 -3.58 -24.79 -11.97
N ASP A 112 -3.99 -23.65 -12.51
CA ASP A 112 -4.80 -22.63 -11.83
C ASP A 112 -5.95 -22.15 -12.76
N PRO A 113 -7.16 -22.71 -12.62
CA PRO A 113 -8.29 -22.38 -13.49
C PRO A 113 -8.82 -20.95 -13.27
N ASP A 114 -8.69 -20.41 -12.06
CA ASP A 114 -9.13 -19.05 -11.74
C ASP A 114 -8.24 -18.02 -12.45
N LEU A 115 -6.93 -18.28 -12.47
CA LEU A 115 -5.97 -17.48 -13.22
C LEU A 115 -6.19 -17.59 -14.74
N ALA A 116 -6.53 -18.78 -15.25
CA ALA A 116 -6.86 -18.96 -16.66
C ALA A 116 -8.08 -18.12 -17.08
N GLU A 117 -9.14 -18.14 -16.28
CA GLU A 117 -10.34 -17.32 -16.54
C GLU A 117 -10.04 -15.82 -16.43
N LEU A 118 -9.24 -15.40 -15.45
CA LEU A 118 -8.82 -14.00 -15.30
C LEU A 118 -8.06 -13.51 -16.54
N LEU A 119 -7.11 -14.30 -17.05
CA LEU A 119 -6.37 -13.96 -18.26
C LEU A 119 -7.28 -13.91 -19.48
N ALA A 120 -8.20 -14.88 -19.64
CA ALA A 120 -9.18 -14.87 -20.73
C ALA A 120 -10.07 -13.62 -20.69
N ARG A 121 -10.46 -13.15 -19.51
CA ARG A 121 -11.20 -11.89 -19.32
C ARG A 121 -10.37 -10.67 -19.72
N LEU A 122 -9.10 -10.62 -19.33
CA LEU A 122 -8.20 -9.52 -19.67
C LEU A 122 -7.91 -9.46 -21.18
N THR A 123 -7.67 -10.60 -21.83
CA THR A 123 -7.49 -10.67 -23.28
C THR A 123 -8.75 -10.21 -24.03
N ARG A 124 -9.94 -10.63 -23.59
CA ARG A 124 -11.22 -10.14 -24.13
C ARG A 124 -11.42 -8.64 -23.92
N ALA A 125 -10.88 -8.09 -22.83
CA ALA A 125 -10.91 -6.65 -22.54
C ALA A 125 -9.87 -5.84 -23.36
N GLY A 126 -9.20 -6.45 -24.33
CA GLY A 126 -8.22 -5.78 -25.19
C GLY A 126 -6.86 -5.59 -24.54
N TRP A 127 -6.58 -6.24 -23.39
CA TRP A 127 -5.23 -6.33 -22.87
C TRP A 127 -4.41 -7.28 -23.76
N ALA A 128 -3.86 -6.72 -24.83
CA ALA A 128 -2.80 -7.34 -25.59
C ALA A 128 -1.50 -7.15 -24.80
N GLY A 129 -1.28 -7.99 -23.78
CA GLY A 129 0.07 -8.13 -23.22
C GLY A 129 1.03 -8.29 -24.40
N SER A 130 1.99 -7.38 -24.55
CA SER A 130 2.84 -7.23 -25.75
C SER A 130 3.37 -8.57 -26.25
N ALA A 131 2.61 -9.17 -27.16
CA ALA A 131 2.97 -10.28 -28.03
C ALA A 131 2.78 -9.77 -29.46
N ALA A 132 3.49 -8.70 -29.81
CA ALA A 132 3.56 -8.16 -31.16
C ALA A 132 4.92 -8.57 -31.76
N THR A 133 4.90 -9.71 -32.45
CA THR A 133 5.54 -9.94 -33.75
C THR A 133 6.97 -9.40 -33.97
N ALA A 134 7.97 -10.29 -33.93
CA ALA A 134 9.13 -10.19 -34.80
C ALA A 134 9.52 -11.59 -35.31
N SER A 135 9.56 -11.68 -36.64
CA SER A 135 9.95 -12.83 -37.47
C SER A 135 11.35 -13.36 -37.11
N PRO A 136 11.65 -14.67 -37.26
CA PRO A 136 13.02 -15.14 -37.12
C PRO A 136 13.78 -14.74 -38.39
N ALA A 137 14.65 -13.74 -38.27
CA ALA A 137 15.73 -13.54 -39.19
C ALA A 137 16.99 -13.16 -38.41
N VAL A 138 18.13 -13.39 -39.04
CA VAL A 138 19.51 -13.30 -38.56
C VAL A 138 19.98 -14.62 -37.91
N GLY A 139 20.92 -15.38 -38.48
CA GLY A 139 22.03 -15.01 -39.37
C GLY A 139 23.32 -15.06 -38.58
#